data_AF-A0A4Y3WKZ7-F1
#
_entry.id   AF-A0A4Y3WKZ7-F1
#
_cell.length_a   1.000
_cell.length_b   1.000
_cell.length_c   1.000
_cell.angle_alpha   90.00
_cell.angle_beta   90.00
_cell.angle_gamma   90.00
#
_symmetry.space_group_name_H-M   'P 1'
#
loop_
_entity.id
_entity.type
_entity.pdbx_description
1 polymer ?
#
loop_
_entity_poly.entity_id
_entity_poly.type
_entity_poly.pdbx_seq_one_letter_code
_entity_poly.pdbx_strand_id
1 'polypeptide(L)'
;MITPELALRLRAAGLEWSPASGDRFVLAGRDMDGEVFVVSELTIEVHDGPGGRVLRFNGTTEWALDSVDVEAAVWLPHEGQLRAALGTAFRSLEPVGDGWAVVTADGARHVDVDAERAYARAVLSLLGR
;
A
#
# COMPACT_ATOMS: atom_id res chain seq x y z
N MET A 1 -8.00 -2.07 -4.59
CA MET A 1 -7.23 -1.57 -3.44
C MET A 1 -7.54 -2.38 -2.19
N ILE A 2 -6.51 -2.70 -1.41
CA ILE A 2 -6.65 -3.28 -0.07
C ILE A 2 -7.49 -2.37 0.84
N THR A 3 -8.33 -2.96 1.69
CA THR A 3 -9.11 -2.17 2.66
C THR A 3 -8.32 -1.93 3.95
N PRO A 4 -8.61 -0.84 4.69
CA PRO A 4 -8.00 -0.60 6.00
C PRO A 4 -8.17 -1.77 6.97
N GLU A 5 -9.32 -2.46 6.96
CA GLU A 5 -9.55 -3.63 7.84
C GLU A 5 -8.61 -4.78 7.49
N LEU A 6 -8.35 -5.02 6.21
CA LEU A 6 -7.46 -6.09 5.77
C LEU A 6 -5.99 -5.74 6.06
N ALA A 7 -5.63 -4.47 5.91
CA ALA A 7 -4.33 -3.93 6.32
C ALA A 7 -4.08 -4.07 7.82
N LEU A 8 -5.07 -3.72 8.67
CA LEU A 8 -5.00 -3.90 10.11
C LEU A 8 -4.79 -5.37 10.49
N ARG A 9 -5.47 -6.28 9.80
CA ARG A 9 -5.27 -7.73 10.00
C ARG A 9 -3.85 -8.17 9.64
N LEU A 10 -3.26 -7.63 8.56
CA LEU A 10 -1.88 -7.92 8.18
C LEU A 10 -0.90 -7.45 9.27
N ARG A 11 -1.07 -6.22 9.77
CA ARG A 11 -0.28 -5.70 10.90
C ARG A 11 -0.43 -6.59 12.14
N ALA A 12 -1.66 -6.97 12.49
CA ALA A 12 -1.92 -7.85 13.64
C ALA A 12 -1.34 -9.25 13.47
N ALA A 13 -1.20 -9.73 12.24
CA ALA A 13 -0.55 -11.00 11.92
C ALA A 13 0.99 -10.91 11.89
N GLY A 14 1.57 -9.74 12.18
CA GLY A 14 3.02 -9.55 12.25
C GLY A 14 3.68 -9.19 10.92
N LEU A 15 2.92 -8.67 9.94
CA LEU A 15 3.54 -8.09 8.75
C LEU A 15 4.30 -6.81 9.15
N GLU A 16 5.63 -6.91 9.19
CA GLU A 16 6.50 -5.76 9.41
C GLU A 16 6.51 -4.84 8.19
N TRP A 17 6.60 -3.53 8.41
CA TRP A 17 6.60 -2.54 7.35
C TRP A 17 7.70 -1.50 7.55
N SER A 18 8.50 -1.28 6.51
CA SER A 18 9.49 -0.21 6.46
C SER A 18 9.03 0.82 5.42
N PRO A 19 8.66 2.05 5.82
CA PRO A 19 8.15 3.05 4.90
C PRO A 19 9.11 3.37 3.75
N ALA A 20 8.59 3.44 2.53
CA ALA A 20 9.33 3.80 1.33
C ALA A 20 8.52 4.72 0.41
N SER A 21 9.20 5.39 -0.52
CA SER A 21 8.55 6.21 -1.54
C SER A 21 7.53 5.39 -2.34
N GLY A 22 6.33 5.92 -2.50
CA GLY A 22 5.19 5.25 -3.13
C GLY A 22 4.30 4.47 -2.17
N ASP A 23 4.67 4.32 -0.90
CA ASP A 23 3.82 3.64 0.08
C ASP A 23 2.55 4.43 0.36
N ARG A 24 1.42 3.71 0.42
CA ARG A 24 0.13 4.27 0.79
C ARG A 24 -0.19 3.97 2.25
N PHE A 25 -0.86 4.89 2.91
CA PHE A 25 -1.39 4.66 4.26
C PHE A 25 -2.63 5.50 4.54
N VAL A 26 -3.36 5.11 5.57
CA VAL A 26 -4.40 5.94 6.21
C VAL A 26 -3.99 6.23 7.65
N LEU A 27 -4.52 7.30 8.22
CA LEU A 27 -4.31 7.66 9.63
C LEU A 27 -5.54 7.27 10.45
N ALA A 28 -5.38 6.29 11.33
CA ALA A 28 -6.48 5.82 12.17
C ALA A 28 -6.81 6.83 13.29
N GLY A 29 -8.10 7.12 13.50
CA GLY A 29 -8.58 7.83 14.69
C GLY A 29 -8.36 9.34 14.67
N ARG A 30 -8.27 9.95 13.47
CA ARG A 30 -8.09 11.39 13.27
C ARG A 30 -9.22 12.04 12.46
N ASP A 31 -10.37 11.39 12.30
CA ASP A 31 -11.43 11.78 11.34
C ASP A 31 -10.92 11.85 9.88
N MET A 32 -9.82 11.15 9.58
CA MET A 32 -9.16 11.10 8.26
C MET A 32 -9.18 9.67 7.69
N ASP A 33 -10.00 8.77 8.23
CA ASP A 33 -9.99 7.35 7.91
C ASP A 33 -10.35 7.06 6.43
N GLY A 34 -10.98 8.02 5.74
CA GLY A 34 -11.30 7.96 4.31
C GLY A 34 -10.20 8.53 3.38
N GLU A 35 -9.18 9.19 3.92
CA GLU A 35 -8.12 9.82 3.14
C GLU A 35 -6.90 8.90 3.02
N VAL A 36 -6.47 8.66 1.79
CA VAL A 36 -5.27 7.86 1.50
C VAL A 36 -4.10 8.79 1.22
N PHE A 37 -3.08 8.69 2.07
CA PHE A 37 -1.81 9.39 1.92
C PHE A 37 -0.81 8.54 1.16
N VAL A 38 0.12 9.19 0.45
CA VAL A 38 1.22 8.54 -0.26
C VAL A 38 2.53 9.15 0.23
N VAL A 39 3.48 8.30 0.63
CA VAL A 39 4.86 8.72 0.90
C VAL A 39 5.48 9.15 -0.42
N SER A 40 5.82 10.43 -0.54
CA SER A 40 6.41 10.98 -1.76
C SER A 40 7.77 11.59 -1.42
N GLU A 41 8.79 11.21 -2.20
CA GLU A 41 10.01 12.01 -2.30
C GLU A 41 9.73 13.27 -3.13
N LEU A 42 10.34 14.39 -2.76
CA LEU A 42 10.21 15.71 -3.41
C LEU A 42 10.01 15.61 -4.93
N THR A 43 8.83 16.04 -5.41
CA THR A 43 8.55 16.07 -6.84
C THR A 43 9.09 17.37 -7.43
N ILE A 44 10.07 17.26 -8.33
CA ILE A 44 10.69 18.40 -9.04
C ILE A 44 10.06 18.49 -10.44
N GLU A 45 9.41 19.61 -10.74
CA GLU A 45 8.82 19.88 -12.05
C GLU A 45 9.61 20.95 -12.80
N VAL A 46 9.77 20.76 -14.10
CA VAL A 46 10.36 21.77 -15.00
C VAL A 46 9.22 22.58 -15.63
N HIS A 47 9.24 23.89 -15.45
CA HIS A 47 8.24 24.78 -16.04
C HIS A 47 8.91 25.84 -16.91
N ASP A 48 8.43 26.03 -18.14
CA ASP A 48 8.91 27.10 -19.03
C ASP A 48 7.99 28.33 -18.88
N GLY A 49 8.53 29.44 -18.38
CA GLY A 49 7.80 30.69 -18.19
C GLY A 49 8.41 31.88 -18.97
N PRO A 50 7.80 33.08 -18.91
CA PRO A 50 8.27 34.25 -19.65
C PRO A 50 9.71 34.68 -19.32
N GLY A 51 10.22 34.30 -18.15
CA GLY A 51 11.59 34.56 -17.69
C GLY A 51 12.58 33.41 -17.93
N GLY A 52 12.18 32.34 -18.62
CA GLY A 52 12.98 31.15 -18.84
C GLY A 52 12.49 29.92 -18.07
N ARG A 53 13.30 28.86 -18.08
CA ARG A 53 13.01 27.58 -17.46
C ARG A 53 13.28 27.62 -15.97
N VAL A 54 12.28 27.28 -15.16
CA VAL A 54 12.37 27.22 -13.69
C VAL A 54 12.14 25.80 -13.19
N LEU A 55 12.84 25.44 -12.11
CA LEU A 55 12.61 24.19 -11.38
C LEU A 55 11.65 24.49 -10.22
N ARG A 56 10.46 23.87 -10.24
CA ARG A 56 9.51 23.95 -9.13
C ARG A 56 9.68 22.74 -8.24
N PHE A 57 10.03 23.00 -6.97
CA PHE A 57 10.05 22.00 -5.93
C PHE A 57 8.65 21.94 -5.30
N ASN A 58 7.84 20.95 -5.67
CA ASN A 58 6.55 20.70 -5.01
C ASN A 58 6.82 20.00 -3.69
N GLY A 59 7.02 20.80 -2.64
CA GLY A 59 7.23 20.37 -1.27
C GLY A 59 6.96 21.49 -0.28
N THR A 60 6.08 22.43 -0.63
CA THR A 60 5.79 23.60 0.21
C THR A 60 4.61 23.33 1.13
N THR A 61 4.90 23.52 2.40
CA THR A 61 4.10 23.32 3.59
C THR A 61 2.94 24.32 3.65
N GLU A 62 1.74 23.97 3.20
CA GLU A 62 0.56 24.82 3.47
C GLU A 62 -0.51 24.16 4.35
N TRP A 63 -0.34 22.88 4.70
CA TRP A 63 -1.16 22.19 5.72
C TRP A 63 -0.30 21.13 6.42
N ALA A 64 0.75 21.55 7.14
CA ALA A 64 1.53 20.58 7.93
C ALA A 64 0.70 20.14 9.13
N LEU A 65 0.24 18.90 9.08
CA LEU A 65 0.24 18.09 10.28
C LEU A 65 1.73 17.94 10.65
N ASP A 66 2.23 18.78 11.57
CA ASP A 66 3.67 19.00 11.81
C ASP A 66 4.48 17.71 11.96
N SER A 67 3.87 16.68 12.53
CA SER A 67 4.37 15.30 12.50
C SER A 67 3.26 14.34 12.95
N VAL A 68 3.35 13.08 12.50
CA VAL A 68 2.54 11.98 13.01
C VAL A 68 3.47 10.83 13.35
N ASP A 69 3.16 10.13 14.45
CA ASP A 69 3.87 8.91 14.80
C ASP A 69 3.60 7.82 13.75
N VAL A 70 4.66 7.15 13.29
CA VAL A 70 4.57 6.08 12.28
C VAL A 70 3.62 4.96 12.74
N GLU A 71 3.51 4.75 14.05
CA GLU A 71 2.62 3.75 14.64
C GLU A 71 1.13 4.05 14.43
N ALA A 72 0.77 5.31 14.17
CA ALA A 72 -0.59 5.72 13.82
C ALA A 72 -0.94 5.45 12.35
N ALA A 73 0.05 5.13 11.50
CA ALA A 73 -0.16 4.80 10.11
C ALA A 73 -0.67 3.35 9.96
N VAL A 74 -1.73 3.20 9.16
CA VAL A 74 -2.18 1.90 8.66
C VAL A 74 -1.76 1.82 7.20
N TRP A 75 -0.69 1.08 6.95
CA TRP A 75 -0.13 0.89 5.62
C TRP A 75 -1.09 0.11 4.72
N LEU A 76 -1.21 0.52 3.46
CA LEU A 76 -2.05 -0.09 2.42
C LEU A 76 -1.15 -0.66 1.30
N PRO A 77 -0.50 -1.82 1.51
CA PRO A 77 0.43 -2.41 0.57
C PRO A 77 -0.17 -2.59 -0.83
N HIS A 78 0.59 -2.23 -1.86
CA HIS A 78 0.25 -2.53 -3.24
C HIS A 78 0.48 -4.00 -3.58
N GLU A 79 -0.07 -4.44 -4.71
CA GLU A 79 0.12 -5.79 -5.24
C GLU A 79 1.59 -6.22 -5.25
N GLY A 80 2.49 -5.39 -5.78
CA GLY A 80 3.92 -5.73 -5.90
C GLY A 80 4.57 -6.00 -4.54
N GLN A 81 4.15 -5.27 -3.50
CA GLN A 81 4.69 -5.39 -2.15
C GLN A 81 4.15 -6.63 -1.45
N LEU A 82 2.86 -6.92 -1.60
CA LEU A 82 2.25 -8.14 -1.08
C LEU A 82 2.81 -9.39 -1.78
N ARG A 83 3.04 -9.30 -3.09
CA ARG A 83 3.70 -10.35 -3.86
C ARG A 83 5.13 -10.58 -3.36
N ALA A 84 5.87 -9.51 -3.06
CA ALA A 84 7.19 -9.62 -2.45
C ALA A 84 7.13 -10.28 -1.06
N ALA A 85 6.15 -9.92 -0.23
CA ALA A 85 5.93 -10.53 1.09
C ALA A 85 5.59 -12.04 1.00
N LEU A 86 4.89 -12.49 -0.05
CA LEU A 86 4.69 -13.92 -0.30
C LEU A 86 5.97 -14.65 -0.73
N GLY A 87 6.90 -13.94 -1.37
CA GLY A 87 8.15 -14.51 -1.86
C GLY A 87 7.94 -15.78 -2.69
N THR A 88 8.61 -16.87 -2.31
CA THR A 88 8.53 -18.17 -2.99
C THR A 88 7.20 -18.90 -2.81
N ALA A 89 6.35 -18.45 -1.87
CA ALA A 89 5.01 -19.01 -1.70
C ALA A 89 4.06 -18.58 -2.83
N PHE A 90 4.34 -17.50 -3.56
CA PHE A 90 3.52 -17.06 -4.68
C PHE A 90 3.69 -17.98 -5.91
N ARG A 91 2.58 -18.37 -6.55
CA ARG A 91 2.61 -19.12 -7.82
C ARG A 91 2.00 -18.34 -8.97
N SER A 92 0.76 -17.93 -8.85
CA SER A 92 0.03 -17.25 -9.92
C SER A 92 -1.01 -16.28 -9.36
N LEU A 93 -1.33 -15.28 -10.18
CA LEU A 93 -2.53 -14.48 -10.05
C LEU A 93 -3.42 -14.84 -11.24
N GLU A 94 -4.65 -15.25 -10.98
CA GLU A 94 -5.59 -15.72 -11.98
C GLU A 94 -6.89 -14.92 -11.93
N PRO A 95 -7.47 -14.50 -13.08
CA PRO A 95 -8.82 -13.95 -13.10
C PRO A 95 -9.84 -15.06 -12.80
N VAL A 96 -10.87 -14.74 -12.01
CA VAL A 96 -11.92 -15.69 -11.59
C VAL A 96 -13.27 -14.99 -11.56
N GLY A 97 -14.10 -15.22 -12.59
CA GLY A 97 -15.31 -14.43 -12.76
C GLY A 97 -14.96 -12.95 -12.84
N ASP A 98 -15.56 -12.14 -11.97
CA ASP A 98 -15.30 -10.71 -11.85
C ASP A 98 -14.19 -10.35 -10.83
N GLY A 99 -13.47 -11.36 -10.32
CA GLY A 99 -12.44 -11.19 -9.30
C GLY A 99 -11.11 -11.83 -9.67
N TRP A 100 -10.29 -12.02 -8.64
CA TRP A 100 -8.92 -12.49 -8.75
C TRP A 100 -8.63 -13.57 -7.71
N ALA A 101 -7.78 -14.51 -8.07
CA ALA A 101 -7.28 -15.54 -7.18
C ALA A 101 -5.75 -15.54 -7.14
N VAL A 102 -5.19 -15.45 -5.94
CA VAL A 102 -3.77 -15.74 -5.71
C VAL A 102 -3.65 -17.21 -5.36
N VAL A 103 -2.85 -17.93 -6.15
CA VAL A 103 -2.50 -19.33 -5.90
C VAL A 103 -1.14 -19.37 -5.22
N THR A 104 -1.05 -20.13 -4.13
CA THR A 104 0.18 -20.32 -3.37
C THR A 104 0.84 -21.67 -3.65
N ALA A 105 2.09 -21.85 -3.25
CA ALA A 105 2.92 -23.00 -3.61
C ALA A 105 2.43 -24.34 -3.05
N ASP A 106 1.61 -24.31 -2.01
CA ASP A 106 0.90 -25.44 -1.42
C ASP A 106 -0.45 -25.75 -2.11
N GLY A 107 -0.77 -25.03 -3.18
CA GLY A 107 -2.01 -25.19 -3.94
C GLY A 107 -3.22 -24.48 -3.32
N ALA A 108 -3.05 -23.74 -2.21
CA ALA A 108 -4.15 -22.94 -1.67
C ALA A 108 -4.49 -21.78 -2.61
N ARG A 109 -5.77 -21.39 -2.60
CA ARG A 109 -6.31 -20.38 -3.50
C ARG A 109 -7.08 -19.33 -2.71
N HIS A 110 -6.61 -18.09 -2.78
CA HIS A 110 -7.17 -16.97 -2.05
C HIS A 110 -7.87 -16.03 -3.03
N VAL A 111 -9.20 -16.01 -2.98
CA VAL A 111 -10.04 -15.28 -3.92
C VAL A 111 -10.56 -13.99 -3.29
N ASP A 112 -10.56 -12.91 -4.06
CA ASP A 112 -11.26 -11.67 -3.73
C ASP A 112 -11.71 -10.96 -5.02
N VAL A 113 -12.58 -9.97 -4.90
CA VAL A 113 -13.00 -9.13 -6.05
C VAL A 113 -11.88 -8.21 -6.52
N ASP A 114 -10.86 -7.98 -5.69
CA ASP A 114 -9.72 -7.12 -5.99
C ASP A 114 -8.39 -7.88 -5.82
N ALA A 115 -7.45 -7.68 -6.74
CA ALA A 115 -6.16 -8.38 -6.73
C ALA A 115 -5.36 -8.12 -5.45
N GLU A 116 -5.25 -6.87 -4.99
CA GLU A 116 -4.50 -6.54 -3.76
C GLU A 116 -5.14 -7.22 -2.53
N ARG A 117 -6.46 -7.33 -2.50
CA ARG A 117 -7.16 -8.05 -1.42
C ARG A 117 -6.92 -9.56 -1.48
N ALA A 118 -6.91 -10.15 -2.68
CA ALA A 118 -6.57 -11.57 -2.87
C ALA A 118 -5.14 -11.86 -2.38
N TYR A 119 -4.18 -10.99 -2.73
CA TYR A 119 -2.81 -11.05 -2.22
C TYR A 119 -2.73 -10.92 -0.70
N ALA A 120 -3.41 -9.95 -0.12
CA ALA A 120 -3.42 -9.74 1.32
C ALA A 120 -4.00 -10.95 2.07
N ARG A 121 -5.03 -11.61 1.54
CA ARG A 121 -5.54 -12.87 2.11
C ARG A 121 -4.53 -14.01 2.04
N ALA A 122 -3.79 -14.12 0.95
CA ALA A 122 -2.71 -15.10 0.84
C ALA A 122 -1.59 -14.83 1.86
N VAL A 123 -1.17 -13.58 2.02
CA VAL A 123 -0.17 -13.19 3.03
C VAL A 123 -0.65 -13.50 4.44
N LEU A 124 -1.91 -13.18 4.77
CA LEU A 124 -2.51 -13.55 6.07
C LEU A 124 -2.48 -15.06 6.32
N SER A 125 -2.78 -15.86 5.29
CA SER A 125 -2.72 -17.31 5.40
C SER A 125 -1.30 -17.86 5.55
N LEU A 126 -0.28 -17.13 5.10
CA LEU A 126 1.12 -17.47 5.27
C LEU A 126 1.60 -17.13 6.69
N LEU A 127 1.24 -15.94 7.19
CA LEU A 127 1.63 -15.45 8.51
C LEU A 127 0.93 -16.17 9.67
N GLY A 128 -0.27 -16.70 9.44
CA GLY A 128 -1.02 -17.46 10.46
C GLY A 128 -0.64 -18.94 10.60
N ARG A 129 0.47 -19.37 9.99
CA ARG A 129 0.97 -20.77 10.08
C ARG A 129 1.90 -20.98 11.25
#